data_AF-A0A961CWC9-F1
#
_entry.id   AF-A0A961CWC9-F1
#
_cell.length_a   1.000
_cell.length_b   1.000
_cell.length_c   1.000
_cell.angle_alpha   90.00
_cell.angle_beta   90.00
_cell.angle_gamma   90.00
#
_symmetry.space_group_name_H-M   'P 1'
#
loop_
_entity.id
_entity.type
_entity.pdbx_description
1 polymer ?
#
loop_
_entity_poly.entity_id
_entity_poly.type
_entity_poly.pdbx_seq_one_letter_code
_entity_poly.pdbx_strand_id
1 'polypeptide(L)'
;MAAENRKRDAGQMQSVFRAVLTPPFRFLWSVTTEGMDNIPATGGAIIAPNHISVLDSFFVPLVLPRRITYVGKAEYMDDWKTRFLFPAMGMIPIDRSGGDSATAALDAAAGCLEAGELFGIYPEGTRARDGLLHKGHTGVARLALRTGSPIVPVGIIGSDQVQPPDAKFPAPFRRVHIRFGRPISVERYQDRANDRMVLRQIVDEVMYEIRNLSGQTYVDSYATKPSKPVAAPAEPAVPTAPAAETDDRPVAPVIPIDRPHGRPVEPAAASTDRSRPTGLVVASAAAGPTQVAVDSDGVDRRSSAAVIRSRPLDLDALALTGA
;
A
#
# COMPACT_ATOMS: atom_id res chain seq x y z
N MET A 1 -18.40 -31.59 6.79
CA MET A 1 -19.01 -31.16 8.07
C MET A 1 -18.06 -30.39 8.99
N ALA A 2 -16.95 -30.94 9.50
CA ALA A 2 -16.13 -30.25 10.51
C ALA A 2 -15.42 -28.96 10.02
N ALA A 3 -14.89 -28.94 8.79
CA ALA A 3 -14.27 -27.76 8.21
C ALA A 3 -15.29 -26.67 7.83
N GLU A 4 -16.48 -27.08 7.40
CA GLU A 4 -17.57 -26.19 7.02
C GLU A 4 -18.24 -25.53 8.23
N ASN A 5 -18.42 -26.29 9.33
CA ASN A 5 -18.84 -25.74 10.61
C ASN A 5 -17.78 -24.77 11.15
N ARG A 6 -16.48 -25.11 11.08
CA ARG A 6 -15.41 -24.20 11.51
C ARG A 6 -15.39 -22.88 10.72
N LYS A 7 -15.65 -22.92 9.40
CA LYS A 7 -15.79 -21.70 8.56
C LYS A 7 -17.03 -20.88 8.95
N ARG A 8 -18.16 -21.53 9.22
CA ARG A 8 -19.38 -20.86 9.72
C ARG A 8 -19.16 -20.22 11.09
N ASP A 9 -18.49 -20.92 12.01
CA ASP A 9 -18.22 -20.48 13.37
C ASP A 9 -17.20 -19.33 13.42
N ALA A 10 -16.08 -19.44 12.70
CA ALA A 10 -15.08 -18.37 12.57
C ALA A 10 -15.70 -17.12 11.94
N GLY A 11 -16.57 -17.34 10.97
CA GLY A 11 -17.38 -16.31 10.39
C GLY A 11 -18.28 -15.59 11.41
N GLN A 12 -19.13 -16.35 12.13
CA GLN A 12 -20.03 -15.78 13.13
C GLN A 12 -19.26 -15.01 14.20
N MET A 13 -18.09 -15.52 14.60
CA MET A 13 -17.16 -14.85 15.50
C MET A 13 -16.74 -13.48 14.99
N GLN A 14 -16.36 -13.36 13.72
CA GLN A 14 -15.95 -12.08 13.12
C GLN A 14 -17.10 -11.08 13.02
N SER A 15 -18.32 -11.53 12.73
CA SER A 15 -19.50 -10.68 12.71
C SER A 15 -19.82 -10.12 14.11
N VAL A 16 -19.76 -10.96 15.14
CA VAL A 16 -19.94 -10.53 16.54
C VAL A 16 -18.84 -9.59 16.97
N PHE A 17 -17.58 -9.93 16.68
CA PHE A 17 -16.43 -9.10 16.99
C PHE A 17 -16.54 -7.71 16.38
N ARG A 18 -16.92 -7.63 15.09
CA ARG A 18 -17.18 -6.36 14.42
C ARG A 18 -18.30 -5.57 15.09
N ALA A 19 -19.42 -6.21 15.44
CA ALA A 19 -20.53 -5.55 16.11
C ALA A 19 -20.12 -4.96 17.48
N VAL A 20 -19.27 -5.67 18.24
CA VAL A 20 -18.79 -5.25 19.56
C VAL A 20 -17.72 -4.15 19.45
N LEU A 21 -16.76 -4.27 18.52
CA LEU A 21 -15.67 -3.30 18.41
C LEU A 21 -16.04 -2.04 17.63
N THR A 22 -16.99 -2.09 16.69
CA THR A 22 -17.31 -0.93 15.86
C THR A 22 -17.73 0.30 16.69
N PRO A 23 -18.63 0.21 17.69
CA PRO A 23 -19.03 1.38 18.48
C PRO A 23 -17.88 2.08 19.23
N PRO A 24 -17.05 1.41 20.05
CA PRO A 24 -15.93 2.08 20.70
C PRO A 24 -14.90 2.59 19.68
N PHE A 25 -14.68 1.88 18.57
CA PHE A 25 -13.73 2.29 17.55
C PHE A 25 -14.18 3.58 16.83
N ARG A 26 -15.48 3.72 16.54
CA ARG A 26 -16.08 4.95 15.97
C ARG A 26 -16.13 6.10 16.98
N PHE A 27 -16.17 5.80 18.28
CA PHE A 27 -16.06 6.81 19.33
C PHE A 27 -14.63 7.32 19.48
N LEU A 28 -13.63 6.41 19.49
CA LEU A 28 -12.23 6.77 19.63
C LEU A 28 -11.67 7.40 18.35
N TRP A 29 -12.08 6.97 17.16
CA TRP A 29 -11.52 7.45 15.90
C TRP A 29 -12.60 7.84 14.89
N SER A 30 -12.39 8.99 14.26
CA SER A 30 -13.23 9.42 13.15
C SER A 30 -12.77 8.70 11.88
N VAL A 31 -13.48 7.63 11.53
CA VAL A 31 -13.20 6.82 10.34
C VAL A 31 -14.20 7.17 9.24
N THR A 32 -13.72 7.68 8.12
CA THR A 32 -14.53 7.93 6.92
C THR A 32 -14.10 7.02 5.78
N THR A 33 -15.06 6.57 4.98
CA THR A 33 -14.81 5.71 3.83
C THR A 33 -15.30 6.35 2.54
N GLU A 34 -14.59 6.09 1.45
CA GLU A 34 -14.98 6.47 0.09
C GLU A 34 -14.82 5.27 -0.84
N GLY A 35 -15.69 5.15 -1.85
CA GLY A 35 -15.59 4.09 -2.85
C GLY A 35 -15.99 2.68 -2.36
N MET A 36 -16.72 2.57 -1.25
CA MET A 36 -17.20 1.29 -0.70
C MET A 36 -17.96 0.44 -1.72
N ASP A 37 -18.67 1.08 -2.65
CA ASP A 37 -19.43 0.41 -3.71
C ASP A 37 -18.55 -0.34 -4.71
N ASN A 38 -17.23 -0.06 -4.72
CA ASN A 38 -16.27 -0.81 -5.53
C ASN A 38 -16.01 -2.22 -5.00
N ILE A 39 -16.38 -2.52 -3.74
CA ILE A 39 -16.17 -3.85 -3.17
C ILE A 39 -17.24 -4.80 -3.76
N PRO A 40 -16.85 -5.89 -4.45
CA PRO A 40 -17.82 -6.84 -4.98
C PRO A 40 -18.75 -7.36 -3.89
N ALA A 41 -20.06 -7.36 -4.16
CA ALA A 41 -21.06 -7.85 -3.19
C ALA A 41 -20.96 -9.37 -2.96
N THR A 42 -20.53 -10.11 -4.00
CA THR A 42 -20.38 -11.56 -4.02
C THR A 42 -19.07 -11.97 -4.69
N GLY A 43 -18.65 -13.23 -4.51
CA GLY A 43 -17.41 -13.75 -5.08
C GLY A 43 -16.15 -13.31 -4.31
N GLY A 44 -15.02 -13.93 -4.63
CA GLY A 44 -13.73 -13.61 -4.04
C GLY A 44 -13.21 -12.27 -4.55
N ALA A 45 -12.57 -11.49 -3.68
CA ALA A 45 -11.86 -10.29 -4.09
C ALA A 45 -10.66 -10.02 -3.17
N ILE A 46 -9.58 -9.52 -3.76
CA ILE A 46 -8.35 -9.21 -3.05
C ILE A 46 -8.39 -7.75 -2.64
N ILE A 47 -8.37 -7.46 -1.34
CA ILE A 47 -8.29 -6.11 -0.80
C ILE A 47 -6.81 -5.77 -0.59
N ALA A 48 -6.31 -4.79 -1.34
CA ALA A 48 -4.89 -4.46 -1.43
C ALA A 48 -4.58 -3.04 -0.90
N PRO A 49 -4.47 -2.85 0.43
CA PRO A 49 -4.13 -1.58 1.03
C PRO A 49 -2.62 -1.29 1.06
N ASN A 50 -2.24 0.00 1.09
CA ASN A 50 -0.95 0.43 1.66
C ASN A 50 -0.85 0.05 3.15
N HIS A 51 0.36 0.01 3.70
CA HIS A 51 0.57 -0.37 5.10
C HIS A 51 1.44 0.63 5.86
N ILE A 52 0.83 1.50 6.67
CA ILE A 52 1.51 2.56 7.43
C ILE A 52 1.34 2.44 8.95
N SER A 53 0.42 1.58 9.43
CA SER A 53 0.17 1.36 10.85
C SER A 53 -0.22 -0.09 11.15
N VAL A 54 0.09 -0.57 12.36
CA VAL A 54 -0.40 -1.90 12.80
C VAL A 54 -1.93 -1.93 12.83
N LEU A 55 -2.55 -0.77 13.09
CA LEU A 55 -4.00 -0.65 13.14
C LEU A 55 -4.68 -0.71 11.78
N ASP A 56 -3.95 -0.69 10.66
CA ASP A 56 -4.54 -0.85 9.33
C ASP A 56 -5.35 -2.15 9.24
N SER A 57 -4.82 -3.22 9.84
CA SER A 57 -5.46 -4.54 9.93
C SER A 57 -6.67 -4.58 10.86
N PHE A 58 -7.00 -3.47 11.53
CA PHE A 58 -8.21 -3.30 12.34
C PHE A 58 -9.19 -2.34 11.65
N PHE A 59 -8.69 -1.22 11.13
CA PHE A 59 -9.49 -0.22 10.42
C PHE A 59 -10.24 -0.83 9.22
N VAL A 60 -9.55 -1.61 8.38
CA VAL A 60 -10.14 -2.17 7.16
C VAL A 60 -11.25 -3.19 7.47
N PRO A 61 -11.05 -4.24 8.29
CA PRO A 61 -12.12 -5.19 8.60
C PRO A 61 -13.37 -4.57 9.25
N LEU A 62 -13.21 -3.52 10.05
CA LEU A 62 -14.33 -2.91 10.76
C LEU A 62 -15.25 -2.11 9.83
N VAL A 63 -14.72 -1.55 8.75
CA VAL A 63 -15.52 -0.78 7.78
C VAL A 63 -16.10 -1.63 6.65
N LEU A 64 -15.46 -2.75 6.31
CA LEU A 64 -15.89 -3.61 5.20
C LEU A 64 -17.25 -4.27 5.46
N PRO A 65 -18.18 -4.32 4.48
CA PRO A 65 -19.50 -4.93 4.66
C PRO A 65 -19.41 -6.45 4.75
N ARG A 66 -18.36 -7.03 4.16
CA ARG A 66 -18.11 -8.46 4.08
C ARG A 66 -16.94 -8.86 4.96
N ARG A 67 -16.91 -10.14 5.32
CA ARG A 67 -15.80 -10.75 6.03
C ARG A 67 -14.53 -10.68 5.19
N ILE A 68 -13.43 -10.39 5.85
CA ILE A 68 -12.10 -10.34 5.25
C ILE A 68 -11.15 -11.21 6.05
N THR A 69 -10.31 -11.94 5.33
CA THR A 69 -9.31 -12.84 5.89
C THR A 69 -7.91 -12.31 5.60
N TYR A 70 -6.99 -12.43 6.56
CA TYR A 70 -5.57 -12.10 6.40
C TYR A 70 -4.73 -13.29 6.78
N VAL A 71 -3.53 -13.38 6.22
CA VAL A 71 -2.51 -14.31 6.70
C VAL A 71 -1.63 -13.60 7.73
N GLY A 72 -1.41 -14.22 8.89
CA GLY A 72 -0.61 -13.69 10.00
C GLY A 72 0.52 -14.63 10.42
N LYS A 73 1.44 -14.14 11.27
CA LYS A 73 2.48 -14.98 11.87
C LYS A 73 1.83 -15.97 12.86
N ALA A 74 2.20 -17.25 12.82
CA ALA A 74 1.68 -18.25 13.75
C ALA A 74 1.99 -17.92 15.21
N GLU A 75 3.14 -17.28 15.48
CA GLU A 75 3.57 -16.89 16.83
C GLU A 75 2.64 -15.85 17.47
N TYR A 76 1.81 -15.17 16.67
CA TYR A 76 0.73 -14.36 17.23
C TYR A 76 -0.33 -15.18 17.95
N MET A 77 -0.33 -16.51 17.85
CA MET A 77 -1.23 -17.40 18.60
C MET A 77 -0.64 -17.85 19.95
N ASP A 78 0.59 -17.45 20.28
CA ASP A 78 1.29 -17.94 21.48
C ASP A 78 0.75 -17.29 22.78
N ASP A 79 0.21 -16.06 22.69
CA ASP A 79 -0.45 -15.39 23.81
C ASP A 79 -1.96 -15.72 23.83
N TRP A 80 -2.50 -15.97 25.03
CA TRP A 80 -3.89 -16.37 25.20
C TRP A 80 -4.89 -15.31 24.69
N LYS A 81 -4.56 -14.02 24.77
CA LYS A 81 -5.42 -12.93 24.29
C LYS A 81 -5.45 -12.91 22.76
N THR A 82 -4.28 -13.02 22.15
CA THR A 82 -4.11 -12.92 20.69
C THR A 82 -4.62 -14.17 19.98
N ARG A 83 -4.56 -15.34 20.64
CA ARG A 83 -5.14 -16.60 20.17
C ARG A 83 -6.65 -16.55 19.94
N PHE A 84 -7.40 -15.75 20.70
CA PHE A 84 -8.83 -15.55 20.46
C PHE A 84 -9.09 -14.35 19.55
N LEU A 85 -8.34 -13.26 19.74
CA LEU A 85 -8.53 -12.00 19.02
C LEU A 85 -8.27 -12.14 17.52
N PHE A 86 -7.15 -12.73 17.12
CA PHE A 86 -6.75 -12.76 15.71
C PHE A 86 -7.60 -13.68 14.83
N PRO A 87 -7.98 -14.90 15.25
CA PRO A 87 -8.97 -15.67 14.50
C PRO A 87 -10.33 -14.97 14.41
N ALA A 88 -10.77 -14.28 15.47
CA ALA A 88 -11.99 -13.48 15.45
C ALA A 88 -11.89 -12.29 14.47
N MET A 89 -10.69 -11.84 14.11
CA MET A 89 -10.46 -10.83 13.07
C MET A 89 -10.29 -11.42 11.67
N GLY A 90 -10.44 -12.73 11.49
CA GLY A 90 -10.22 -13.40 10.22
C GLY A 90 -8.73 -13.65 9.92
N MET A 91 -7.87 -13.76 10.92
CA MET A 91 -6.46 -14.08 10.67
C MET A 91 -6.24 -15.60 10.59
N ILE A 92 -5.69 -16.06 9.48
CA ILE A 92 -5.15 -17.42 9.33
C ILE A 92 -3.69 -17.40 9.80
N PRO A 93 -3.35 -18.11 10.88
CA PRO A 93 -1.96 -18.25 11.32
C PRO A 93 -1.22 -19.16 10.34
N ILE A 94 -0.06 -18.72 9.85
CA ILE A 94 0.86 -19.57 9.10
C ILE A 94 2.25 -19.53 9.73
N ASP A 95 2.95 -20.65 9.64
CA ASP A 95 4.37 -20.67 9.91
C ASP A 95 5.09 -19.95 8.76
N ARG A 96 5.78 -18.87 9.10
CA ARG A 96 6.59 -18.10 8.15
C ARG A 96 8.07 -18.47 8.19
N SER A 97 8.43 -19.48 8.97
CA SER A 97 9.77 -20.07 8.99
C SER A 97 9.89 -21.13 7.89
N GLY A 98 11.05 -21.20 7.24
CA GLY A 98 11.30 -22.13 6.13
C GLY A 98 10.95 -21.60 4.74
N GLY A 99 11.46 -22.30 3.72
CA GLY A 99 11.40 -21.90 2.30
C GLY A 99 10.00 -21.94 1.68
N ASP A 100 9.08 -22.74 2.22
CA ASP A 100 7.75 -22.97 1.65
C ASP A 100 6.66 -22.05 2.21
N SER A 101 7.01 -21.18 3.16
CA SER A 101 6.06 -20.31 3.86
C SER A 101 5.27 -19.36 2.95
N ALA A 102 5.91 -18.84 1.89
CA ALA A 102 5.25 -17.96 0.92
C ALA A 102 4.21 -18.71 0.08
N THR A 103 4.49 -19.97 -0.28
CA THR A 103 3.56 -20.84 -1.02
C THR A 103 2.36 -21.18 -0.15
N ALA A 104 2.59 -21.61 1.10
CA ALA A 104 1.52 -21.90 2.05
C ALA A 104 0.61 -20.68 2.30
N ALA A 105 1.18 -19.47 2.37
CA ALA A 105 0.41 -18.23 2.46
C ALA A 105 -0.51 -18.02 1.25
N LEU A 106 0.01 -18.23 0.04
CA LEU A 106 -0.74 -18.09 -1.20
C LEU A 106 -1.82 -19.17 -1.35
N ASP A 107 -1.56 -20.39 -0.89
CA ASP A 107 -2.54 -21.48 -0.89
C ASP A 107 -3.71 -21.20 0.05
N ALA A 108 -3.42 -20.77 1.29
CA ALA A 108 -4.45 -20.38 2.23
C ALA A 108 -5.29 -19.21 1.69
N ALA A 109 -4.63 -18.21 1.09
CA ALA A 109 -5.30 -17.07 0.47
C ALA A 109 -6.19 -17.48 -0.69
N ALA A 110 -5.73 -18.38 -1.56
CA ALA A 110 -6.50 -18.88 -2.69
C ALA A 110 -7.77 -19.61 -2.23
N GLY A 111 -7.66 -20.45 -1.20
CA GLY A 111 -8.81 -21.16 -0.64
C GLY A 111 -9.89 -20.24 -0.05
N CYS A 112 -9.53 -19.06 0.48
CA CYS A 112 -10.49 -18.04 0.91
C CYS A 112 -11.20 -17.39 -0.29
N LEU A 113 -10.44 -16.99 -1.31
CA LEU A 113 -10.98 -16.35 -2.51
C LEU A 113 -11.91 -17.28 -3.29
N GLU A 114 -11.52 -18.55 -3.45
CA GLU A 114 -12.32 -19.60 -4.09
C GLU A 114 -13.60 -19.91 -3.30
N ALA A 115 -13.58 -19.74 -1.98
CA ALA A 115 -14.78 -19.81 -1.13
C ALA A 115 -15.68 -18.56 -1.23
N GLY A 116 -15.31 -17.59 -2.07
CA GLY A 116 -16.05 -16.35 -2.24
C GLY A 116 -15.87 -15.36 -1.10
N GLU A 117 -14.77 -15.42 -0.36
CA GLU A 117 -14.46 -14.48 0.73
C GLU A 117 -13.56 -13.33 0.25
N LEU A 118 -13.52 -12.22 1.02
CA LEU A 118 -12.50 -11.20 0.79
C LEU A 118 -11.17 -11.65 1.41
N PHE A 119 -10.07 -11.40 0.72
CA PHE A 119 -8.74 -11.66 1.25
C PHE A 119 -7.90 -10.37 1.25
N GLY A 120 -7.37 -10.01 2.41
CA GLY A 120 -6.51 -8.85 2.60
C GLY A 120 -5.03 -9.18 2.42
N ILE A 121 -4.34 -8.41 1.59
CA ILE A 121 -2.90 -8.53 1.37
C ILE A 121 -2.27 -7.15 1.21
N TYR A 122 -1.19 -6.89 1.96
CA TYR A 122 -0.41 -5.65 1.82
C TYR A 122 0.64 -5.85 0.72
N PRO A 123 0.53 -5.18 -0.45
CA PRO A 123 1.43 -5.43 -1.59
C PRO A 123 2.89 -5.12 -1.27
N GLU A 124 3.15 -4.16 -0.38
CA GLU A 124 4.50 -3.80 0.08
C GLU A 124 5.17 -4.89 0.94
N GLY A 125 4.40 -5.85 1.47
CA GLY A 125 4.90 -6.98 2.26
C GLY A 125 5.35 -6.66 3.70
N THR A 126 5.52 -5.38 4.04
CA THR A 126 5.76 -4.91 5.40
C THR A 126 5.19 -3.50 5.59
N ARG A 127 5.19 -3.01 6.83
CA ARG A 127 4.70 -1.68 7.18
C ARG A 127 5.77 -0.63 6.85
N ALA A 128 5.43 0.35 6.04
CA ALA A 128 6.23 1.55 5.82
C ALA A 128 6.23 2.41 7.10
N ARG A 129 7.42 2.89 7.51
CA ARG A 129 7.60 3.71 8.73
C ARG A 129 8.01 5.14 8.43
N ASP A 130 8.35 5.44 7.18
CA ASP A 130 8.82 6.73 6.66
C ASP A 130 7.73 7.52 5.92
N GLY A 131 6.52 6.97 5.83
CA GLY A 131 5.38 7.59 5.15
C GLY A 131 5.42 7.46 3.62
N LEU A 132 6.43 6.78 3.05
CA LEU A 132 6.53 6.53 1.62
C LEU A 132 5.70 5.31 1.21
N LEU A 133 5.36 5.25 -0.07
CA LEU A 133 4.76 4.06 -0.69
C LEU A 133 5.86 3.31 -1.45
N HIS A 134 6.19 2.10 -1.00
CA HIS A 134 7.29 1.34 -1.56
C HIS A 134 6.89 0.48 -2.75
N LYS A 135 7.88 -0.15 -3.39
CA LYS A 135 7.67 -1.12 -4.45
C LYS A 135 6.89 -2.34 -3.94
N GLY A 136 5.76 -2.64 -4.58
CA GLY A 136 4.97 -3.83 -4.28
C GLY A 136 5.62 -5.14 -4.77
N HIS A 137 5.36 -6.23 -4.05
CA HIS A 137 5.74 -7.60 -4.41
C HIS A 137 4.70 -8.27 -5.32
N THR A 138 5.13 -9.25 -6.14
CA THR A 138 4.27 -9.94 -7.12
C THR A 138 3.19 -10.85 -6.52
N GLY A 139 3.15 -11.04 -5.19
CA GLY A 139 2.23 -11.98 -4.53
C GLY A 139 0.76 -11.68 -4.82
N VAL A 140 0.37 -10.40 -4.81
CA VAL A 140 -1.00 -9.96 -5.12
C VAL A 140 -1.42 -10.33 -6.54
N ALA A 141 -0.54 -10.13 -7.54
CA ALA A 141 -0.81 -10.47 -8.93
C ALA A 141 -0.87 -11.99 -9.16
N ARG A 142 0.03 -12.74 -8.53
CA ARG A 142 0.02 -14.22 -8.59
C ARG A 142 -1.28 -14.79 -8.03
N LEU A 143 -1.74 -14.25 -6.90
CA LEU A 143 -2.98 -14.68 -6.27
C LEU A 143 -4.21 -14.34 -7.13
N ALA A 144 -4.25 -13.13 -7.70
CA ALA A 144 -5.32 -12.71 -8.60
C ALA A 144 -5.41 -13.59 -9.84
N LEU A 145 -4.27 -13.83 -10.52
CA LEU A 145 -4.24 -14.67 -11.73
C LEU A 145 -4.62 -16.12 -11.42
N ARG A 146 -4.14 -16.67 -10.30
CA ARG A 146 -4.49 -18.04 -9.89
C ARG A 146 -6.00 -18.23 -9.66
N THR A 147 -6.66 -17.24 -9.07
CA THR A 147 -8.05 -17.38 -8.60
C THR A 147 -9.07 -16.71 -9.50
N GLY A 148 -8.63 -15.89 -10.46
CA GLY A 148 -9.49 -14.98 -11.22
C GLY A 148 -10.10 -13.84 -10.40
N SER A 149 -9.73 -13.70 -9.12
CA SER A 149 -10.31 -12.67 -8.26
C SER A 149 -9.80 -11.27 -8.63
N PRO A 150 -10.68 -10.25 -8.69
CA PRO A 150 -10.26 -8.88 -8.91
C PRO A 150 -9.48 -8.33 -7.71
N ILE A 151 -8.62 -7.35 -7.97
CA ILE A 151 -7.85 -6.64 -6.95
C ILE A 151 -8.50 -5.28 -6.70
N VAL A 152 -8.89 -4.99 -5.45
CA VAL A 152 -9.41 -3.69 -5.02
C VAL A 152 -8.26 -2.94 -4.31
N PRO A 153 -7.61 -1.95 -4.97
CA PRO A 153 -6.59 -1.14 -4.33
C PRO A 153 -7.21 -0.26 -3.25
N VAL A 154 -6.51 -0.06 -2.13
CA VAL A 154 -7.01 0.73 -1.00
C VAL A 154 -5.95 1.73 -0.53
N GLY A 155 -6.35 2.99 -0.39
CA GLY A 155 -5.53 4.03 0.23
C GLY A 155 -6.01 4.31 1.66
N ILE A 156 -5.15 4.06 2.63
CA ILE A 156 -5.33 4.39 4.05
C ILE A 156 -4.51 5.63 4.35
N ILE A 157 -5.15 6.61 5.01
CA ILE A 157 -4.56 7.91 5.34
C ILE A 157 -4.80 8.19 6.83
N GLY A 158 -3.76 8.59 7.55
CA GLY A 158 -3.83 9.08 8.93
C GLY A 158 -3.76 8.01 10.02
N SER A 159 -3.69 6.72 9.67
CA SER A 159 -3.55 5.63 10.65
C SER A 159 -2.16 5.58 11.30
N ASP A 160 -1.14 6.15 10.64
CA ASP A 160 0.19 6.43 11.19
C ASP A 160 0.13 7.44 12.34
N GLN A 161 -0.81 8.39 12.31
CA GLN A 161 -1.02 9.35 13.40
C GLN A 161 -1.81 8.74 14.57
N VAL A 162 -2.59 7.68 14.32
CA VAL A 162 -3.28 6.93 15.37
C VAL A 162 -2.25 6.17 16.20
N GLN A 163 -1.37 5.40 15.57
CA GLN A 163 -0.31 4.69 16.27
C GLN A 163 1.00 4.82 15.50
N PRO A 164 1.77 5.89 15.80
CA PRO A 164 3.06 6.10 15.18
C PRO A 164 3.99 4.90 15.35
N PRO A 165 5.02 4.76 14.48
CA PRO A 165 6.11 3.83 14.71
C PRO A 165 6.60 3.89 16.17
N ASP A 166 6.73 2.73 16.80
CA ASP A 166 7.24 2.57 18.18
C ASP A 166 6.31 3.07 19.30
N ALA A 167 5.15 3.66 18.97
CA ALA A 167 4.13 3.99 19.96
C ALA A 167 3.52 2.72 20.59
N LYS A 168 3.53 2.66 21.93
CA LYS A 168 2.98 1.53 22.69
C LYS A 168 1.45 1.47 22.64
N PHE A 169 0.80 2.62 22.57
CA PHE A 169 -0.66 2.75 22.60
C PHE A 169 -1.14 3.69 21.50
N PRO A 170 -2.35 3.47 20.96
CA PRO A 170 -2.91 4.36 19.96
C PRO A 170 -3.47 5.64 20.58
N ALA A 171 -3.21 6.78 19.94
CA ALA A 171 -3.74 8.08 20.31
C ALA A 171 -5.23 8.17 19.94
N PRO A 172 -6.12 8.53 20.88
CA PRO A 172 -7.54 8.70 20.58
C PRO A 172 -7.80 9.99 19.77
N PHE A 173 -9.00 10.09 19.23
CA PHE A 173 -9.57 11.24 18.51
C PHE A 173 -8.80 11.66 17.24
N ARG A 174 -8.09 10.71 16.63
CA ARG A 174 -7.46 10.88 15.32
C ARG A 174 -8.42 10.53 14.18
N ARG A 175 -8.12 11.05 13.00
CA ARG A 175 -8.90 10.84 11.78
C ARG A 175 -8.23 9.79 10.92
N VAL A 176 -9.02 8.87 10.38
CA VAL A 176 -8.56 7.88 9.39
C VAL A 176 -9.49 7.94 8.19
N HIS A 177 -8.91 8.13 7.01
CA HIS A 177 -9.63 8.08 5.75
C HIS A 177 -9.23 6.81 5.01
N ILE A 178 -10.23 6.04 4.55
CA ILE A 178 -10.01 4.80 3.81
C ILE A 178 -10.73 4.92 2.47
N ARG A 179 -9.97 4.88 1.38
CA ARG A 179 -10.49 5.01 0.02
C ARG A 179 -10.32 3.70 -0.73
N PHE A 180 -11.42 3.16 -1.22
CA PHE A 180 -11.45 1.93 -2.01
C PHE A 180 -11.49 2.29 -3.50
N GLY A 181 -10.46 1.90 -4.25
CA GLY A 181 -10.38 2.12 -5.69
C GLY A 181 -11.23 1.14 -6.49
N ARG A 182 -11.30 1.35 -7.80
CA ARG A 182 -12.04 0.46 -8.71
C ARG A 182 -11.38 -0.92 -8.77
N PRO A 183 -12.14 -2.02 -8.89
CA PRO A 183 -11.56 -3.35 -9.02
C PRO A 183 -10.75 -3.49 -10.31
N ILE A 184 -9.50 -3.91 -10.18
CA ILE A 184 -8.61 -4.26 -11.28
C ILE A 184 -8.89 -5.72 -11.63
N SER A 185 -9.50 -5.95 -12.80
CA SER A 185 -9.67 -7.30 -13.36
C SER A 185 -8.36 -7.78 -13.99
N VAL A 186 -8.03 -9.04 -13.74
CA VAL A 186 -6.87 -9.72 -14.32
C VAL A 186 -7.25 -10.70 -15.44
N GLU A 187 -8.52 -10.71 -15.85
CA GLU A 187 -9.06 -11.62 -16.86
C GLU A 187 -8.25 -11.59 -18.18
N ARG A 188 -7.85 -10.40 -18.62
CA ARG A 188 -7.03 -10.19 -19.82
C ARG A 188 -5.63 -10.81 -19.79
N TYR A 189 -5.21 -11.33 -18.63
CA TYR A 189 -3.87 -11.86 -18.39
C TYR A 189 -3.85 -13.34 -17.97
N GLN A 190 -5.00 -14.02 -17.95
CA GLN A 190 -5.14 -15.39 -17.44
C GLN A 190 -4.16 -16.38 -18.10
N ASP A 191 -3.99 -16.29 -19.43
CA ASP A 191 -3.08 -17.17 -20.18
C ASP A 191 -1.59 -16.85 -19.97
N ARG A 192 -1.27 -15.82 -19.19
CA ARG A 192 0.09 -15.33 -18.93
C ARG A 192 0.42 -15.30 -17.45
N ALA A 193 -0.21 -16.17 -16.65
CA ALA A 193 -0.06 -16.21 -15.19
C ALA A 193 1.39 -16.34 -14.67
N ASN A 194 2.28 -16.96 -15.46
CA ASN A 194 3.69 -17.16 -15.12
C ASN A 194 4.65 -16.12 -15.72
N ASP A 195 4.14 -15.17 -16.52
CA ASP A 195 4.94 -14.14 -17.14
C ASP A 195 5.34 -13.07 -16.11
N ARG A 196 6.65 -12.94 -15.85
CA ARG A 196 7.19 -12.00 -14.87
C ARG A 196 6.89 -10.55 -15.20
N MET A 197 6.81 -10.20 -16.48
CA MET A 197 6.49 -8.84 -16.91
C MET A 197 5.02 -8.52 -16.65
N VAL A 198 4.12 -9.48 -16.91
CA VAL A 198 2.68 -9.33 -16.60
C VAL A 198 2.45 -9.19 -15.11
N LEU A 199 3.09 -10.03 -14.30
CA LEU A 199 3.02 -9.92 -12.84
C LEU A 199 3.49 -8.54 -12.35
N ARG A 200 4.60 -8.03 -12.91
CA ARG A 200 5.11 -6.69 -12.57
C ARG A 200 4.13 -5.60 -13.00
N GLN A 201 3.60 -5.66 -14.22
CA GLN A 201 2.63 -4.69 -14.76
C GLN A 201 1.37 -4.61 -13.90
N ILE A 202 0.80 -5.75 -13.49
CA ILE A 202 -0.38 -5.77 -12.61
C ILE A 202 -0.06 -5.12 -11.27
N VAL A 203 1.10 -5.42 -10.68
CA VAL A 203 1.48 -4.80 -9.40
C VAL A 203 1.76 -3.31 -9.55
N ASP A 204 2.37 -2.86 -10.65
CA ASP A 204 2.57 -1.44 -10.91
C ASP A 204 1.24 -0.68 -11.03
N GLU A 205 0.24 -1.29 -11.70
CA GLU A 205 -1.13 -0.75 -11.76
C GLU A 205 -1.75 -0.64 -10.37
N VAL A 206 -1.65 -1.70 -9.55
CA VAL A 206 -2.13 -1.69 -8.15
C VAL A 206 -1.45 -0.61 -7.33
N MET A 207 -0.12 -0.50 -7.38
CA MET A 207 0.62 0.51 -6.60
C MET A 207 0.34 1.93 -7.08
N TYR A 208 0.14 2.13 -8.39
CA TYR A 208 -0.27 3.42 -8.96
C TYR A 208 -1.63 3.86 -8.41
N GLU A 209 -2.62 2.96 -8.37
CA GLU A 209 -3.93 3.25 -7.81
C GLU A 209 -3.85 3.53 -6.31
N ILE A 210 -3.11 2.72 -5.55
CA ILE A 210 -2.89 2.95 -4.11
C ILE A 210 -2.28 4.33 -3.87
N ARG A 211 -1.28 4.73 -4.67
CA ARG A 211 -0.66 6.06 -4.59
C ARG A 211 -1.67 7.18 -4.80
N ASN A 212 -2.54 7.06 -5.79
CA ASN A 212 -3.57 8.07 -6.08
C ASN A 212 -4.60 8.16 -4.94
N LEU A 213 -4.96 7.02 -4.35
CA LEU A 213 -5.91 6.95 -3.24
C LEU A 213 -5.31 7.51 -1.94
N SER A 214 -4.07 7.13 -1.60
CA SER A 214 -3.42 7.51 -0.34
C SER A 214 -2.73 8.88 -0.38
N GLY A 215 -2.35 9.36 -1.56
CA GLY A 215 -1.56 10.59 -1.72
C GLY A 215 -0.08 10.44 -1.32
N GLN A 216 0.39 9.22 -1.02
CA GLN A 216 1.78 8.98 -0.66
C GLN A 216 2.74 9.20 -1.83
N THR A 217 3.99 9.54 -1.52
CA THR A 217 5.07 9.58 -2.52
C THR A 217 5.56 8.16 -2.78
N TYR A 218 5.55 7.75 -4.05
CA TYR A 218 6.03 6.43 -4.45
C TYR A 218 7.55 6.41 -4.62
N VAL A 219 8.17 5.31 -4.19
CA VAL A 219 9.60 5.02 -4.42
C VAL A 219 9.79 3.61 -4.98
N ASP A 220 10.66 3.48 -5.99
CA ASP A 220 10.97 2.18 -6.61
C ASP A 220 12.03 1.40 -5.82
N SER A 221 11.74 1.16 -4.54
CA SER A 221 12.55 0.34 -3.64
C SER A 221 11.63 -0.47 -2.73
N TYR A 222 12.03 -1.69 -2.39
CA TYR A 222 11.27 -2.51 -1.43
C TYR A 222 11.44 -1.97 -0.02
N ALA A 223 10.37 -1.98 0.77
CA ALA A 223 10.42 -1.64 2.17
C ALA A 223 11.30 -2.65 2.93
N THR A 224 12.27 -2.15 3.70
CA THR A 224 13.15 -2.99 4.52
C THR A 224 12.52 -3.25 5.89
N LYS A 225 12.60 -4.50 6.37
CA LYS A 225 12.27 -4.79 7.77
C LYS A 225 13.34 -4.13 8.65
N PRO A 226 12.98 -3.47 9.76
CA PRO A 226 13.99 -3.02 10.72
C PRO A 226 14.76 -4.24 11.20
N SER A 227 16.09 -4.24 11.01
CA SER A 227 16.96 -5.22 11.62
C SER A 227 16.82 -5.10 13.14
N LYS A 228 16.74 -6.24 13.84
CA LYS A 228 17.03 -6.28 15.29
C LYS A 228 18.36 -5.54 15.49
N PRO A 229 18.51 -4.66 16.50
CA PRO A 229 19.82 -4.07 16.76
C PRO A 229 20.82 -5.21 16.91
N VAL A 230 21.70 -5.35 15.93
CA VAL A 230 22.95 -6.08 16.14
C VAL A 230 23.66 -5.23 17.17
N ALA A 231 23.90 -5.81 18.35
CA ALA A 231 24.72 -5.15 19.36
C ALA A 231 25.96 -4.61 18.65
N ALA A 232 26.20 -3.31 18.81
CA ALA A 232 27.33 -2.66 18.18
C ALA A 232 28.59 -3.52 18.41
N PRO A 233 29.40 -3.80 17.37
CA PRO A 233 30.72 -4.36 17.60
C PRO A 233 31.39 -3.48 18.66
N ALA A 234 31.81 -4.09 19.77
CA ALA A 234 32.54 -3.40 20.81
C ALA A 234 33.65 -2.58 20.13
N GLU A 235 33.70 -1.28 20.42
CA GLU A 235 34.80 -0.43 19.97
C GLU A 235 36.11 -1.11 20.33
N PRO A 236 37.08 -1.21 19.39
CA PRO A 236 38.40 -1.71 19.73
C PRO A 236 39.00 -0.80 20.78
N ALA A 237 39.29 -1.37 21.95
CA ALA A 237 39.95 -0.70 23.06
C ALA A 237 41.25 -0.06 22.54
N VAL A 238 41.31 1.28 22.62
CA VAL A 238 42.54 2.04 22.42
C VAL A 238 43.48 1.70 23.57
N PRO A 239 44.68 1.13 23.32
CA PRO A 239 45.63 0.88 24.39
C PRO A 239 46.16 2.22 24.93
N THR A 240 45.91 2.47 26.21
CA THR A 240 46.45 3.58 26.98
C THR A 240 47.98 3.44 27.05
N ALA A 241 48.72 4.37 26.45
CA ALA A 241 50.16 4.48 26.62
C ALA A 241 50.48 5.03 28.03
N PRO A 242 51.54 4.52 28.70
CA PRO A 242 51.88 4.94 30.06
C PRO A 242 52.51 6.34 30.08
N ALA A 243 52.25 7.06 31.17
CA ALA A 243 52.89 8.33 31.49
C ALA A 243 54.41 8.17 31.57
N ALA A 244 55.14 9.08 30.91
CA ALA A 244 56.58 9.21 31.05
C ALA A 244 56.93 10.64 31.50
N GLU A 245 57.87 10.66 32.43
CA GLU A 245 58.39 11.75 33.25
C GLU A 245 58.85 13.00 32.50
N THR A 246 58.75 14.13 33.20
CA THR A 246 59.32 15.42 32.86
C THR A 246 60.86 15.39 32.94
N ASP A 247 61.55 15.66 31.83
CA ASP A 247 62.97 16.05 31.82
C ASP A 247 63.07 17.56 31.57
N ASP A 248 63.73 18.23 32.51
CA ASP A 248 63.84 19.67 32.70
C ASP A 248 65.18 20.16 32.12
N ARG A 249 65.19 20.62 30.85
CA ARG A 249 66.36 21.28 30.24
C ARG A 249 65.98 22.41 29.26
N PRO A 250 66.84 23.45 29.11
CA PRO A 250 66.40 24.81 28.78
C PRO A 250 66.18 25.06 27.28
N VAL A 251 65.21 25.94 26.99
CA VAL A 251 64.80 26.43 25.68
C VAL A 251 65.84 27.40 25.07
N ALA A 252 66.17 27.19 23.79
CA ALA A 252 66.89 28.15 22.94
C ALA A 252 65.94 28.77 21.88
N PRO A 253 66.18 30.02 21.42
CA PRO A 253 65.13 30.89 20.92
C PRO A 253 64.71 30.66 19.46
N VAL A 254 63.44 31.01 19.22
CA VAL A 254 62.72 31.05 17.94
C VAL A 254 63.27 32.16 17.03
N ILE A 255 63.57 31.83 15.78
CA ILE A 255 63.81 32.81 14.70
C ILE A 255 62.50 33.00 13.92
N PRO A 256 61.95 34.22 13.81
CA PRO A 256 60.73 34.49 13.05
C PRO A 256 61.02 34.61 11.55
N ILE A 257 60.19 33.98 10.72
CA ILE A 257 60.17 34.19 9.27
C ILE A 257 58.93 35.02 8.93
N ASP A 258 59.18 36.21 8.38
CA ASP A 258 58.21 37.21 7.95
C ASP A 258 57.24 36.70 6.87
N ARG A 259 55.96 37.08 7.02
CA ARG A 259 54.96 37.09 5.93
C ARG A 259 54.85 38.50 5.38
N PRO A 260 54.83 38.70 4.05
CA PRO A 260 54.32 39.94 3.50
C PRO A 260 52.80 39.87 3.25
N HIS A 261 52.14 40.93 3.70
CA HIS A 261 50.76 41.30 3.43
C HIS A 261 50.56 41.75 1.97
N GLY A 262 49.39 41.47 1.41
CA GLY A 262 48.89 42.10 0.18
C GLY A 262 47.44 41.70 -0.09
N ARG A 263 46.51 42.65 0.09
CA ARG A 263 45.05 42.51 -0.08
C ARG A 263 44.61 43.11 -1.45
N PRO A 264 43.32 43.13 -1.82
CA PRO A 264 42.72 42.43 -2.96
C PRO A 264 42.37 43.35 -4.16
N VAL A 265 42.07 42.77 -5.34
CA VAL A 265 41.39 43.49 -6.43
C VAL A 265 40.32 42.60 -7.08
N GLU A 266 39.12 43.17 -7.22
CA GLU A 266 37.88 42.66 -7.81
C GLU A 266 37.88 42.69 -9.37
N PRO A 267 36.83 42.18 -10.06
CA PRO A 267 36.94 41.52 -11.35
C PRO A 267 36.73 42.44 -12.57
N ALA A 268 37.27 42.01 -13.72
CA ALA A 268 37.05 42.63 -15.02
C ALA A 268 36.28 41.72 -15.99
N ALA A 269 35.46 42.37 -16.80
CA ALA A 269 34.45 41.81 -17.70
C ALA A 269 34.97 41.43 -19.11
N ALA A 270 34.19 40.54 -19.74
CA ALA A 270 33.75 40.43 -21.15
C ALA A 270 34.63 40.90 -22.35
N SER A 271 34.72 40.01 -23.36
CA SER A 271 34.81 40.32 -24.81
C SER A 271 34.55 39.03 -25.62
N THR A 272 33.34 38.77 -26.11
CA THR A 272 32.88 38.86 -27.52
C THR A 272 33.79 38.25 -28.60
N ASP A 273 33.28 37.24 -29.30
CA ASP A 273 33.44 37.11 -30.75
C ASP A 273 32.14 36.60 -31.40
N ARG A 274 31.83 37.16 -32.57
CA ARG A 274 30.59 37.06 -33.34
C ARG A 274 30.77 36.10 -34.51
N SER A 275 29.80 35.21 -34.73
CA SER A 275 29.40 34.85 -36.10
C SER A 275 27.93 34.41 -36.11
N ARG A 276 27.12 35.17 -36.85
CA ARG A 276 25.71 34.97 -37.22
C ARG A 276 25.68 34.50 -38.70
N PRO A 277 24.51 34.32 -39.37
CA PRO A 277 23.10 34.27 -38.92
C PRO A 277 22.39 33.00 -39.49
N THR A 278 21.12 32.68 -39.24
CA THR A 278 19.90 33.31 -39.80
C THR A 278 18.69 32.51 -39.26
N GLY A 279 17.73 33.12 -38.55
CA GLY A 279 16.37 33.41 -39.06
C GLY A 279 15.31 32.65 -38.24
N LEU A 280 14.69 33.23 -37.20
CA LEU A 280 13.44 34.03 -37.20
C LEU A 280 12.17 33.14 -37.39
N VAL A 281 11.44 32.78 -36.31
CA VAL A 281 10.14 33.35 -35.80
C VAL A 281 8.92 32.57 -36.30
N VAL A 282 8.21 31.82 -35.43
CA VAL A 282 7.02 32.14 -34.57
C VAL A 282 5.71 31.61 -35.17
N ALA A 283 5.07 30.76 -34.35
CA ALA A 283 3.64 30.53 -34.09
C ALA A 283 2.61 30.36 -35.22
N SER A 284 1.75 29.35 -35.00
CA SER A 284 0.31 29.50 -34.74
C SER A 284 -0.61 28.68 -35.65
N ALA A 285 -1.35 27.77 -34.99
CA ALA A 285 -2.76 27.42 -35.18
C ALA A 285 -3.32 26.84 -36.50
N ALA A 286 -4.13 25.79 -36.27
CA ALA A 286 -5.46 25.51 -36.82
C ALA A 286 -5.62 24.54 -38.01
N ALA A 287 -6.60 23.64 -37.77
CA ALA A 287 -7.59 23.07 -38.68
C ALA A 287 -7.14 22.15 -39.83
N GLY A 288 -7.81 20.99 -39.91
CA GLY A 288 -7.56 19.93 -40.89
C GLY A 288 -7.98 20.27 -42.32
N PRO A 289 -8.02 19.23 -43.18
CA PRO A 289 -9.32 18.94 -43.77
C PRO A 289 -9.65 17.44 -43.85
N THR A 290 -10.96 17.24 -43.81
CA THR A 290 -11.78 16.13 -44.29
C THR A 290 -11.27 15.50 -45.60
N GLN A 291 -11.29 14.17 -45.67
CA GLN A 291 -11.49 13.45 -46.93
C GLN A 291 -12.58 12.39 -46.78
N VAL A 292 -13.41 12.33 -47.82
CA VAL A 292 -14.58 11.47 -48.03
C VAL A 292 -14.25 10.48 -49.16
N ALA A 293 -14.97 9.34 -49.15
CA ALA A 293 -15.25 8.41 -50.25
C ALA A 293 -14.30 7.19 -50.35
N VAL A 294 -14.71 5.93 -50.59
CA VAL A 294 -15.97 5.30 -51.06
C VAL A 294 -16.06 3.86 -50.50
N ASP A 295 -17.29 3.38 -50.33
CA ASP A 295 -17.75 2.01 -50.00
C ASP A 295 -17.27 0.87 -50.93
N SER A 296 -17.19 -0.35 -50.37
CA SER A 296 -17.87 -1.53 -50.94
C SER A 296 -17.91 -2.70 -49.93
N ASP A 297 -19.10 -3.28 -49.78
CA ASP A 297 -19.44 -4.62 -49.24
C ASP A 297 -19.22 -4.82 -47.73
N GLY A 298 -20.24 -4.97 -46.88
CA GLY A 298 -21.44 -5.77 -47.04
C GLY A 298 -21.40 -6.88 -45.99
N VAL A 299 -22.15 -6.73 -44.90
CA VAL A 299 -22.86 -7.79 -44.15
C VAL A 299 -23.48 -7.20 -42.88
N ASP A 300 -24.80 -7.33 -42.86
CA ASP A 300 -25.78 -7.05 -41.82
C ASP A 300 -25.55 -7.89 -40.54
N ARG A 301 -25.48 -7.25 -39.36
CA ARG A 301 -25.94 -7.82 -38.08
C ARG A 301 -26.44 -6.75 -37.11
N ARG A 302 -27.76 -6.68 -37.01
CA ARG A 302 -28.61 -6.21 -35.89
C ARG A 302 -27.96 -6.35 -34.50
N SER A 303 -28.04 -5.30 -33.68
CA SER A 303 -28.57 -5.42 -32.31
C SER A 303 -28.95 -4.07 -31.72
N SER A 304 -30.13 -4.04 -31.12
CA SER A 304 -30.89 -2.88 -30.68
C SER A 304 -30.34 -2.27 -29.38
N ALA A 305 -30.28 -0.94 -29.34
CA ALA A 305 -30.07 -0.16 -28.13
C ALA A 305 -31.34 -0.18 -27.27
N ALA A 306 -31.26 -0.75 -26.05
CA ALA A 306 -32.30 -0.64 -25.04
C ALA A 306 -31.95 0.46 -24.04
N VAL A 307 -32.69 1.57 -24.17
CA VAL A 307 -32.75 2.69 -23.23
C VAL A 307 -33.48 2.23 -21.97
N ILE A 308 -32.80 2.16 -20.82
CA ILE A 308 -33.46 1.95 -19.52
C ILE A 308 -33.84 3.32 -18.95
N ARG A 309 -35.14 3.62 -19.03
CA ARG A 309 -35.77 4.72 -18.28
C ARG A 309 -36.02 4.29 -16.84
N SER A 310 -35.62 5.13 -15.90
CA SER A 310 -35.92 5.07 -14.48
C SER A 310 -37.43 5.08 -14.21
N ARG A 311 -37.92 4.12 -13.40
CA ARG A 311 -39.27 4.14 -12.81
C ARG A 311 -39.26 4.88 -11.46
N PRO A 312 -40.27 5.70 -11.14
CA PRO A 312 -40.43 6.32 -9.83
C PRO A 312 -40.91 5.31 -8.77
N LEU A 313 -40.52 5.56 -7.53
CA LEU A 313 -40.90 4.83 -6.31
C LEU A 313 -42.41 4.97 -6.03
N ASP A 314 -43.07 3.85 -5.76
CA ASP A 314 -44.46 3.79 -5.28
C ASP A 314 -44.45 3.85 -3.74
N LEU A 315 -45.19 4.79 -3.17
CA LEU A 315 -45.18 5.16 -1.75
C LEU A 315 -46.44 4.70 -0.98
N ASP A 316 -47.23 3.76 -1.51
CA ASP A 316 -48.51 3.34 -0.89
C ASP A 316 -48.53 1.92 -0.29
N ALA A 317 -47.42 1.44 0.29
CA ALA A 317 -47.37 0.13 0.97
C ALA A 317 -47.10 0.23 2.50
N LEU A 318 -47.73 1.18 3.18
CA LEU A 318 -47.65 1.35 4.64
C LEU A 318 -49.02 1.71 5.24
N ALA A 319 -49.98 0.80 5.10
CA ALA A 319 -51.13 0.71 5.99
C ALA A 319 -51.74 -0.70 5.88
N LEU A 320 -52.07 -1.29 7.04
CA LEU A 320 -52.82 -2.53 7.28
C LEU A 320 -52.01 -3.71 7.81
N THR A 321 -51.73 -3.66 9.13
CA THR A 321 -52.03 -4.78 10.03
C THR A 321 -52.15 -4.23 11.46
N GLY A 322 -53.38 -3.93 11.85
CA GLY A 322 -53.80 -3.92 13.25
C GLY A 322 -54.54 -5.22 13.54
N ALA A 323 -54.03 -5.99 14.49
CA ALA A 323 -54.71 -6.94 15.36
C ALA A 323 -53.76 -7.29 16.50
#